data_AF-A0A4Q4UGJ0-F1
#
_entry.id   AF-A0A4Q4UGJ0-F1
#
_cell.length_a   1.000
_cell.length_b   1.000
_cell.length_c   1.000
_cell.angle_alpha   90.00
_cell.angle_beta   90.00
_cell.angle_gamma   90.00
#
_symmetry.space_group_name_H-M   'P 1'
#
loop_
_entity.id
_entity.type
_entity.pdbx_description
1 polymer ?
#
loop_
_entity_poly.entity_id
_entity_poly.type
_entity_poly.pdbx_seq_one_letter_code
_entity_poly.pdbx_strand_id
1 'polypeptide(L)'
;MFEHFELRHIPALFTATVMTFGGMWSYFDARGAMLEFGLPDRIANTPAAAAVMHINNARTTVLGMCMYTLYFRRELVACFRLVSSGLLSAVGFAGWTAGR
;
A
#
# COMPACT_ATOMS: atom_id res chain seq x y z
N MET A 1 -20.33 -0.95 -17.22
CA MET A 1 -19.28 -0.77 -16.16
C MET A 1 -17.93 -1.41 -16.53
N PHE A 2 -17.90 -2.54 -17.26
CA PHE A 2 -16.64 -3.20 -17.68
C PHE A 2 -16.17 -2.89 -19.11
N GLU A 3 -16.88 -2.05 -19.88
CA GLU A 3 -16.57 -1.73 -21.28
C GLU A 3 -15.24 -0.98 -21.51
N HIS A 4 -14.59 -0.50 -20.44
CA HIS A 4 -13.34 0.26 -20.52
C HIS A 4 -12.15 -0.48 -19.86
N PHE A 5 -12.34 -1.75 -19.53
CA PHE A 5 -11.29 -2.59 -18.99
C PHE A 5 -10.29 -2.95 -20.08
N GLU A 6 -9.34 -2.07 -20.34
CA GLU A 6 -8.17 -2.40 -21.17
C GLU A 6 -7.10 -3.11 -20.33
N LEU A 7 -6.44 -4.10 -20.94
CA LEU A 7 -5.35 -4.90 -20.33
C LEU A 7 -4.26 -4.04 -19.67
N ARG A 8 -4.04 -2.81 -20.16
CA ARG A 8 -3.05 -1.87 -19.62
C ARG A 8 -3.37 -1.40 -18.19
N HIS A 9 -4.60 -1.54 -17.73
CA HIS A 9 -5.02 -1.13 -16.38
C HIS A 9 -4.83 -2.24 -15.33
N ILE A 10 -4.50 -3.47 -15.75
CA ILE A 10 -4.30 -4.61 -14.86
C ILE A 10 -3.24 -4.32 -13.78
N PRO A 11 -2.05 -3.76 -14.10
CA PRO A 11 -1.05 -3.47 -13.06
C PRO A 11 -1.54 -2.43 -12.03
N ALA A 12 -2.30 -1.43 -12.47
CA ALA A 12 -2.83 -0.40 -11.58
C ALA A 12 -3.92 -0.94 -10.66
N LEU A 13 -4.85 -1.75 -11.19
CA LEU A 13 -5.90 -2.38 -10.40
C LEU A 13 -5.35 -3.45 -9.46
N PHE A 14 -4.34 -4.21 -9.90
CA PHE A 14 -3.63 -5.16 -9.04
C PHE A 14 -2.94 -4.43 -7.88
N THR A 15 -2.23 -3.34 -8.17
CA THR A 15 -1.58 -2.50 -7.14
C THR A 15 -2.62 -1.94 -6.17
N ALA A 16 -3.73 -1.41 -6.66
CA ALA A 16 -4.82 -0.91 -5.81
C ALA A 16 -5.39 -2.01 -4.90
N THR A 17 -5.57 -3.22 -5.44
CA THR A 17 -6.04 -4.40 -4.70
C THR A 17 -5.06 -4.75 -3.57
N VAL A 18 -3.78 -4.86 -3.89
CA VAL A 18 -2.72 -5.17 -2.91
C VAL A 18 -2.63 -4.09 -1.84
N MET A 19 -2.72 -2.82 -2.21
CA MET A 19 -2.69 -1.71 -1.24
C MET A 19 -3.92 -1.71 -0.32
N THR A 20 -5.11 -1.97 -0.85
CA THR A 20 -6.34 -2.01 -0.06
C THR A 20 -6.37 -3.21 0.89
N PHE A 21 -6.16 -4.43 0.39
CA PHE A 21 -6.27 -5.63 1.22
C PHE A 21 -5.01 -5.93 2.01
N GLY A 22 -3.82 -5.71 1.44
CA GLY A 22 -2.56 -5.88 2.15
C GLY A 22 -2.39 -4.87 3.29
N GLY A 23 -2.85 -3.63 3.11
CA GLY A 23 -2.91 -2.64 4.19
C GLY A 23 -3.89 -3.04 5.29
N MET A 24 -4.94 -3.80 4.98
CA MET A 24 -5.90 -4.20 6.01
C MET A 24 -5.36 -5.23 7.02
N TRP A 25 -4.31 -5.97 6.66
CA TRP A 25 -3.75 -7.03 7.51
C TRP A 25 -3.40 -6.55 8.92
N SER A 26 -2.81 -5.37 9.05
CA SER A 26 -2.38 -4.85 10.35
C SER A 26 -3.54 -4.49 11.28
N TYR A 27 -4.76 -4.29 10.80
CA TYR A 27 -5.90 -4.07 11.69
C TYR A 27 -6.34 -5.33 12.43
N PHE A 28 -6.09 -6.50 11.85
CA PHE A 28 -6.40 -7.78 12.47
C PHE A 28 -5.23 -8.29 13.32
N ASP A 29 -3.99 -8.14 12.83
CA ASP A 29 -2.79 -8.54 13.55
C ASP A 29 -1.59 -7.64 13.20
N ALA A 30 -1.44 -6.54 13.95
CA ALA A 30 -0.31 -5.63 13.78
C ALA A 30 1.04 -6.28 14.13
N ARG A 31 1.06 -7.19 15.10
CA ARG A 31 2.29 -7.87 15.54
C ARG A 31 2.74 -8.86 14.47
N GLY A 32 1.84 -9.69 13.97
CA GLY A 32 2.11 -10.59 12.85
C GLY A 32 2.56 -9.81 11.60
N ALA A 33 1.91 -8.68 11.29
CA ALA A 33 2.37 -7.81 10.20
C ALA A 33 3.80 -7.34 10.41
N MET A 34 4.13 -6.84 11.61
CA MET A 34 5.47 -6.34 11.92
C MET A 34 6.54 -7.44 11.81
N LEU A 35 6.23 -8.65 12.25
CA LEU A 35 7.14 -9.79 12.14
C LEU A 35 7.34 -10.21 10.67
N GLU A 36 6.26 -10.20 9.88
CA GLU A 36 6.33 -10.49 8.44
C GLU A 36 7.13 -9.41 7.68
N PHE A 37 7.03 -8.15 8.11
CA PHE A 37 7.89 -7.05 7.63
C PHE A 37 9.34 -7.14 8.14
N GLY A 38 9.69 -8.15 8.95
CA GLY A 38 11.04 -8.39 9.44
C GLY A 38 11.45 -7.55 10.65
N LEU A 39 10.50 -6.94 11.37
CA LEU A 39 10.83 -6.19 12.58
C LEU A 39 11.18 -7.15 13.73
N PRO A 40 12.18 -6.80 14.57
CA PRO A 40 12.50 -7.59 15.76
C PRO A 40 11.33 -7.67 16.75
N ASP A 41 11.20 -8.79 17.46
CA ASP A 41 10.16 -9.03 18.47
C ASP A 41 10.05 -7.91 19.51
N ARG A 42 11.18 -7.30 19.88
CA ARG A 42 11.20 -6.15 20.82
C ARG A 42 10.37 -4.98 20.32
N ILE A 43 10.42 -4.70 19.02
CA ILE A 43 9.66 -3.61 18.39
C ILE A 43 8.21 -4.06 18.18
N ALA A 44 8.01 -5.30 17.71
CA ALA A 44 6.68 -5.86 17.46
C ALA A 44 5.81 -5.96 18.73
N ASN A 45 6.42 -6.12 19.91
CA ASN A 45 5.72 -6.15 21.20
C ASN A 45 5.47 -4.76 21.81
N THR A 46 5.90 -3.68 21.17
CA THR A 46 5.72 -2.31 21.69
C THR A 46 4.41 -1.69 21.18
N PRO A 47 3.51 -1.19 22.05
CA PRO A 47 2.24 -0.59 21.64
C PRO A 47 2.39 0.62 20.70
N ALA A 48 3.45 1.40 20.88
CA ALA A 48 3.75 2.53 20.00
C ALA A 48 4.07 2.09 18.56
N ALA A 49 4.74 0.95 18.38
CA ALA A 49 5.04 0.41 17.06
C ALA A 49 3.75 -0.09 16.37
N ALA A 50 2.80 -0.64 17.15
CA ALA A 50 1.48 -1.02 16.64
C ALA A 50 0.72 0.19 16.10
N ALA A 51 0.68 1.30 16.85
CA ALA A 51 0.04 2.53 16.39
C ALA A 51 0.64 3.05 15.07
N VAL A 52 1.97 3.06 14.95
CA VAL A 52 2.66 3.47 13.72
C VAL A 52 2.33 2.53 12.55
N MET A 53 2.31 1.22 12.79
CA MET A 53 1.95 0.22 11.78
C MET A 53 0.50 0.40 11.31
N HIS A 54 -0.45 0.60 12.24
CA HIS A 54 -1.84 0.86 11.91
C HIS A 54 -1.98 2.14 11.08
N ILE A 55 -1.33 3.24 11.46
CA ILE A 55 -1.41 4.51 10.71
C ILE A 55 -0.80 4.37 9.31
N ASN A 56 0.36 3.73 9.20
CA ASN A 56 1.01 3.50 7.91
C ASN A 56 0.12 2.66 6.98
N ASN A 57 -0.47 1.59 7.51
CA ASN A 57 -1.30 0.69 6.71
C ASN A 57 -2.72 1.21 6.48
N ALA A 58 -3.23 2.08 7.37
CA ALA A 58 -4.41 2.89 7.12
C ALA A 58 -4.21 3.77 5.89
N ARG A 59 -3.08 4.49 5.83
CA ARG A 59 -2.73 5.31 4.68
C ARG A 59 -2.68 4.47 3.40
N THR A 60 -2.00 3.32 3.42
CA THR A 60 -1.92 2.43 2.26
C THR A 60 -3.30 1.95 1.80
N THR A 61 -4.18 1.60 2.74
CA THR A 61 -5.55 1.17 2.46
C THR A 61 -6.37 2.29 1.80
N VAL A 62 -6.28 3.51 2.34
CA VAL A 62 -6.96 4.70 1.80
C VAL A 62 -6.44 5.02 0.40
N LEU A 63 -5.13 4.94 0.16
CA LEU A 63 -4.56 5.16 -1.18
C LEU A 63 -5.12 4.17 -2.21
N GLY A 64 -5.23 2.88 -1.86
CA GLY A 64 -5.85 1.87 -2.73
C GLY A 64 -7.34 2.18 -3.01
N MET A 65 -8.11 2.59 -2.00
CA MET A 65 -9.50 3.04 -2.20
C MET A 65 -9.61 4.30 -3.09
N CYS A 66 -8.69 5.26 -2.92
CA CYS A 66 -8.62 6.43 -3.79
C CYS A 66 -8.30 6.05 -5.24
N MET A 67 -7.43 5.06 -5.48
CA MET A 67 -7.16 4.55 -6.82
C MET A 67 -8.41 3.94 -7.46
N TYR A 68 -9.19 3.13 -6.73
CA TYR A 68 -10.47 2.64 -7.25
C TYR A 68 -11.45 3.79 -7.55
N THR A 69 -11.56 4.76 -6.64
CA THR A 69 -12.46 5.90 -6.81
C THR A 69 -12.09 6.73 -8.03
N LEU A 70 -10.81 7.03 -8.23
CA LEU A 70 -10.31 7.79 -9.39
C LEU A 70 -10.45 7.00 -10.69
N TYR A 71 -10.29 5.67 -10.66
CA TYR A 71 -10.56 4.80 -11.79
C TYR A 71 -12.04 4.86 -12.20
N PHE A 72 -12.97 4.79 -11.24
CA PHE A 72 -14.41 4.95 -11.52
C PHE A 72 -14.77 6.36 -12.01
N ARG A 73 -14.05 7.39 -11.55
CA ARG A 73 -14.23 8.78 -11.99
C ARG A 73 -13.57 9.11 -13.34
N ARG A 74 -12.91 8.13 -13.99
CA ARG A 74 -12.20 8.28 -15.28
C ARG A 74 -10.97 9.22 -15.23
N GLU A 75 -10.46 9.51 -14.04
CA GLU A 75 -9.28 10.36 -13.81
C GLU A 75 -7.98 9.53 -13.83
N LEU A 76 -7.70 8.90 -14.98
CA LEU A 76 -6.61 7.93 -15.14
C LEU A 76 -5.21 8.54 -14.91
N VAL A 77 -5.03 9.82 -15.25
CA VAL A 77 -3.77 10.54 -15.02
C VAL A 77 -3.50 10.73 -13.52
N ALA A 78 -4.54 11.03 -12.74
CA ALA A 78 -4.43 11.15 -11.29
C ALA A 78 -4.14 9.80 -10.63
N CYS A 79 -4.78 8.72 -11.09
CA CYS A 79 -4.46 7.35 -10.70
C CYS A 79 -2.99 7.00 -10.94
N PHE A 80 -2.49 7.26 -12.15
CA PHE A 80 -1.11 6.94 -12.51
C PHE A 80 -0.10 7.75 -11.68
N ARG A 81 -0.39 9.02 -11.39
CA ARG A 81 0.44 9.87 -10.51
C ARG A 81 0.47 9.38 -9.06
N LEU A 82 -0.65 8.85 -8.56
CA LEU A 82 -0.73 8.26 -7.21
C LEU A 82 0.04 6.95 -7.12
N VAL A 83 -0.05 6.10 -8.16
CA VAL A 83 0.72 4.85 -8.22
C VAL A 83 2.21 5.13 -8.34
N SER A 84 2.60 6.06 -9.22
CA SER A 84 4.01 6.37 -9.46
C SER A 84 4.69 7.02 -8.25
N SER A 85 4.00 7.89 -7.49
CA SER A 85 4.55 8.47 -6.26
C SER A 85 4.76 7.42 -5.16
N GLY A 86 3.82 6.48 -5.02
CA GLY A 86 3.95 5.33 -4.11
C GLY A 86 5.10 4.40 -4.51
N LEU A 87 5.21 4.07 -5.79
CA LEU A 87 6.29 3.23 -6.32
C LEU A 87 7.66 3.91 -6.18
N LEU A 88 7.77 5.21 -6.47
CA LEU A 88 9.03 5.96 -6.27
C LEU A 88 9.47 5.95 -4.81
N SER A 89 8.53 6.05 -3.88
CA SER A 89 8.82 5.97 -2.44
C SER A 89 9.30 4.56 -2.04
N ALA A 90 8.69 3.51 -2.61
CA ALA A 90 9.09 2.13 -2.38
C ALA A 90 10.47 1.81 -2.98
N VAL A 91 10.74 2.27 -4.20
CA VAL A 91 12.05 2.12 -4.87
C VAL A 91 13.12 2.91 -4.13
N GLY A 92 12.82 4.12 -3.67
CA GLY A 92 13.72 4.92 -2.84
C GLY A 92 14.06 4.20 -1.52
N PHE A 93 13.07 3.57 -0.88
CA PHE A 93 13.29 2.77 0.32
C PHE A 93 14.13 1.52 0.04
N ALA A 94 13.81 0.78 -1.02
CA ALA A 94 14.56 -0.42 -1.44
C ALA A 94 16.02 -0.10 -1.78
N GLY A 95 16.27 1.02 -2.49
CA GLY A 95 17.62 1.50 -2.80
C GLY A 95 18.40 1.92 -1.55
N TRP A 96 17.72 2.50 -0.56
CA TRP A 96 18.34 2.85 0.72
C TRP A 96 18.67 1.61 1.57
N THR A 97 17.83 0.58 1.54
CA THR A 97 18.08 -0.69 2.25
C THR A 97 19.13 -1.57 1.55
N ALA A 98 19.26 -1.48 0.22
CA ALA A 98 20.27 -2.23 -0.54
C ALA A 98 21.70 -1.66 -0.42
N GLY A 99 21.83 -0.42 0.09
CA GLY A 99 23.11 0.25 0.33
C GLY A 99 23.63 0.13 1.77
N ARG A 100 23.01 -0.70 2.61
CA ARG A 100 23.44 -1.01 3.99
C ARG A 100 23.90 -2.46 4.09
#